data_AF-A0A508TMG2-F1
#
_entry.id   AF-A0A508TMG2-F1
#
_cell.length_a   1.000
_cell.length_b   1.000
_cell.length_c   1.000
_cell.angle_alpha   90.00
_cell.angle_beta   90.00
_cell.angle_gamma   90.00
#
_symmetry.space_group_name_H-M   'P 1'
#
loop_
_entity.id
_entity.type
_entity.pdbx_description
1 polymer ?
#
loop_
_entity_poly.entity_id
_entity_poly.type
_entity_poly.pdbx_seq_one_letter_code
_entity_poly.pdbx_strand_id
1 'polypeptide(L)'
;MVKIEDIQNYGKEHLESVAASTSNLQSGVQAIAAAYGDYAKKSYEDTKSFVEKLSGVKSLDKAVEAQTEYLRTAYETFVAESQKIAGLYSDCAKQTFKPYEGLVAKIVPATTSH
;
A
#
# COMPACT_ATOMS: atom_id res chain seq x y z
N MET A 1 -6.70 40.75 -19.27
CA MET A 1 -8.10 40.30 -19.10
C MET A 1 -8.08 38.81 -18.91
N VAL A 2 -8.55 38.30 -17.77
CA VAL A 2 -8.79 36.86 -17.59
C VAL A 2 -10.02 36.50 -18.41
N LYS A 3 -9.92 35.56 -19.36
CA LYS A 3 -11.08 35.15 -20.17
C LYS A 3 -11.98 34.24 -19.33
N ILE A 4 -13.29 34.37 -19.49
CA ILE A 4 -14.29 33.52 -18.83
C ILE A 4 -14.07 32.04 -19.19
N GLU A 5 -13.59 31.77 -20.41
CA GLU A 5 -13.22 30.43 -20.89
C GLU A 5 -12.06 29.82 -20.09
N ASP A 6 -11.07 30.62 -19.69
CA ASP A 6 -9.94 30.15 -18.87
C ASP A 6 -10.41 29.77 -17.45
N ILE A 7 -11.37 30.52 -16.89
CA ILE A 7 -11.98 30.24 -15.58
C ILE A 7 -12.83 28.97 -15.65
N GLN A 8 -13.60 28.78 -16.72
CA GLN A 8 -14.41 27.57 -16.92
C GLN A 8 -13.55 26.32 -17.10
N ASN A 9 -12.47 26.39 -17.89
CA ASN A 9 -11.55 25.26 -18.07
C ASN A 9 -10.82 24.92 -16.77
N TYR A 10 -10.33 25.93 -16.05
CA TYR A 10 -9.69 25.74 -14.75
C TYR A 10 -10.64 25.07 -13.74
N GLY A 11 -11.91 25.48 -13.70
CA GLY A 11 -12.92 24.85 -12.84
C GLY A 11 -13.19 23.39 -13.19
N LYS A 12 -13.22 23.03 -14.48
CA LYS A 12 -13.37 21.63 -14.93
C LYS A 12 -12.15 20.78 -14.56
N GLU A 13 -10.95 21.24 -14.88
CA GLU A 13 -9.71 20.51 -14.55
C GLU A 13 -9.59 20.27 -13.03
N HIS A 14 -9.99 21.25 -12.22
CA HIS A 14 -9.98 21.12 -10.77
C HIS A 14 -11.00 20.09 -10.25
N LEU A 15 -12.21 20.05 -10.82
CA LEU A 15 -13.21 19.04 -10.46
C LEU A 15 -12.79 17.62 -10.87
N GLU A 16 -12.22 17.46 -12.06
CA GLU A 16 -11.68 16.17 -12.52
C GLU A 16 -10.52 15.70 -11.63
N SER A 17 -9.63 16.61 -11.23
CA SER A 17 -8.53 16.32 -10.30
C SER A 17 -9.01 15.86 -8.92
N VAL A 18 -10.02 16.53 -8.37
CA VAL A 18 -10.62 16.17 -7.07
C VAL A 18 -11.34 14.81 -7.16
N ALA A 19 -12.09 14.56 -8.23
CA ALA A 19 -12.76 13.29 -8.46
C ALA A 19 -11.75 12.13 -8.58
N ALA A 20 -10.68 12.32 -9.36
CA ALA A 20 -9.61 11.35 -9.51
C ALA A 20 -8.90 11.07 -8.17
N SER A 21 -8.60 12.12 -7.39
CA SER A 21 -7.97 11.97 -6.07
C SER A 21 -8.83 11.16 -5.10
N THR A 22 -10.15 11.41 -5.09
CA THR A 22 -11.10 10.68 -4.24
C THR A 22 -11.19 9.20 -4.62
N SER A 23 -11.28 8.91 -5.93
CA SER A 23 -11.30 7.54 -6.43
C SER A 23 -10.00 6.79 -6.10
N ASN A 24 -8.85 7.44 -6.30
CA ASN A 24 -7.54 6.84 -6.02
C ASN A 24 -7.36 6.53 -4.52
N LEU A 25 -7.78 7.45 -3.64
CA LEU A 25 -7.74 7.23 -2.20
C LEU A 25 -8.63 6.05 -1.80
N GLN A 26 -9.85 5.98 -2.32
CA GLN A 26 -10.77 4.87 -2.04
C GLN A 26 -10.17 3.52 -2.47
N SER A 27 -9.63 3.44 -3.70
CA SER A 27 -8.98 2.22 -4.19
C SER A 27 -7.73 1.87 -3.38
N GLY A 28 -6.93 2.85 -2.97
CA GLY A 28 -5.76 2.65 -2.12
C GLY A 28 -6.13 2.05 -0.75
N VAL A 29 -7.18 2.58 -0.11
CA VAL A 29 -7.69 2.05 1.17
C VAL A 29 -8.21 0.62 0.99
N GLN A 30 -8.95 0.34 -0.09
CA GLN A 30 -9.42 -1.02 -0.38
C GLN A 30 -8.27 -2.00 -0.59
N ALA A 31 -7.21 -1.59 -1.31
CA ALA A 31 -6.03 -2.41 -1.52
C ALA A 31 -5.27 -2.70 -0.21
N ILE A 32 -5.14 -1.70 0.67
CA ILE A 32 -4.54 -1.88 2.00
C ILE A 32 -5.37 -2.87 2.84
N ALA A 33 -6.70 -2.70 2.87
CA ALA A 33 -7.59 -3.61 3.58
C ALA A 33 -7.48 -5.06 3.06
N ALA A 34 -7.41 -5.23 1.73
CA ALA A 34 -7.19 -6.54 1.11
C ALA A 34 -5.84 -7.15 1.52
N ALA A 35 -4.75 -6.35 1.54
CA ALA A 35 -3.44 -6.83 1.95
C ALA A 35 -3.40 -7.29 3.42
N TYR A 36 -4.08 -6.59 4.34
CA TYR A 36 -4.24 -7.07 5.71
C TYR A 36 -5.05 -8.37 5.78
N GLY A 37 -6.10 -8.51 4.97
CA GLY A 37 -6.88 -9.74 4.86
C GLY A 37 -6.05 -10.92 4.35
N ASP A 38 -5.24 -10.71 3.32
CA ASP A 38 -4.30 -11.70 2.78
C ASP A 38 -3.29 -12.14 3.85
N TYR A 39 -2.67 -11.19 4.55
CA TYR A 39 -1.72 -11.49 5.63
C TYR A 39 -2.36 -12.30 6.75
N ALA A 40 -3.57 -11.93 7.19
CA ALA A 40 -4.30 -12.66 8.22
C ALA A 40 -4.61 -14.10 7.78
N LYS A 41 -5.04 -14.28 6.52
CA LYS A 41 -5.28 -15.61 5.94
C LYS A 41 -3.99 -16.43 5.91
N LYS A 42 -2.88 -15.84 5.47
CA LYS A 42 -1.58 -16.51 5.39
C LYS A 42 -1.08 -16.94 6.77
N SER A 43 -1.16 -16.06 7.76
CA SER A 43 -0.80 -16.36 9.15
C SER A 43 -1.64 -17.50 9.74
N TYR A 44 -2.94 -17.54 9.40
CA TYR A 44 -3.81 -18.65 9.80
C TYR A 44 -3.40 -19.97 9.16
N GLU A 45 -3.12 -19.98 7.85
CA GLU A 45 -2.64 -21.17 7.12
C GLU A 45 -1.30 -21.68 7.70
N ASP A 46 -0.35 -20.79 7.98
CA ASP A 46 0.96 -21.13 8.54
C ASP A 46 0.81 -21.73 9.96
N THR A 47 -0.05 -21.13 10.79
CA THR A 47 -0.36 -21.63 12.15
C THR A 47 -1.04 -23.00 12.09
N LYS A 48 -1.99 -23.18 11.18
CA LYS A 48 -2.67 -24.46 10.97
C LYS A 48 -1.66 -25.55 10.60
N SER A 49 -0.76 -25.27 9.65
CA SER A 49 0.28 -26.21 9.25
C SER A 49 1.21 -26.57 10.42
N PHE A 50 1.56 -25.59 11.24
CA PHE A 50 2.36 -25.82 12.45
C PHE A 50 1.64 -26.73 13.45
N VAL A 51 0.36 -26.50 13.72
CA VAL A 51 -0.44 -27.35 14.63
C VAL A 51 -0.55 -28.78 14.09
N GLU A 52 -0.82 -28.94 12.79
CA GLU A 52 -0.86 -30.25 12.14
C GLU A 52 0.47 -30.99 12.30
N LYS A 53 1.60 -30.32 12.03
CA LYS A 53 2.95 -30.89 12.23
C LYS A 53 3.20 -31.27 13.68
N LEU A 54 2.95 -30.37 14.63
CA LEU A 54 3.12 -30.63 16.06
C LEU A 54 2.26 -31.80 16.54
N SER A 55 1.05 -31.98 16.02
CA SER A 55 0.19 -33.09 16.42
C SER A 55 0.76 -34.47 16.03
N GLY A 56 1.64 -34.51 15.02
CA GLY A 56 2.25 -35.74 14.50
C GLY A 56 3.64 -36.08 15.06
N VAL A 57 4.29 -35.18 15.80
CA VAL A 57 5.67 -35.42 16.30
C VAL A 57 5.67 -36.32 17.53
N LYS A 58 6.67 -37.20 17.63
CA LYS A 58 6.82 -38.17 18.74
C LYS A 58 8.07 -37.95 19.59
N SER A 59 8.85 -36.91 19.31
CA SER A 59 10.07 -36.56 20.05
C SER A 59 10.23 -35.05 20.14
N LEU A 60 11.00 -34.59 21.13
CA LEU A 60 11.28 -33.18 21.34
C LEU A 60 12.07 -32.57 20.19
N ASP A 61 13.05 -33.29 19.63
CA ASP A 61 13.84 -32.79 18.49
C ASP A 61 12.95 -32.43 17.29
N LYS A 62 11.93 -33.25 17.01
CA LYS A 62 10.97 -33.00 15.93
C LYS A 62 10.02 -31.85 16.25
N ALA A 63 9.66 -31.65 17.50
CA ALA A 63 8.88 -30.48 17.92
C ALA A 63 9.67 -29.18 17.75
N VAL A 64 10.97 -29.18 18.09
CA VAL A 64 11.87 -28.04 17.89
C VAL A 64 12.06 -27.73 16.40
N GLU A 65 12.19 -28.76 15.56
CA GLU A 65 12.25 -28.60 14.10
C GLU A 65 10.98 -27.92 13.57
N ALA A 66 9.80 -28.40 13.97
CA ALA A 66 8.51 -27.83 13.57
C ALA A 66 8.35 -26.35 14.03
N GLN A 67 8.78 -26.03 15.26
CA GLN A 67 8.74 -24.66 15.77
C GLN A 67 9.72 -23.75 15.03
N THR A 68 10.92 -24.23 14.73
CA THR A 68 11.95 -23.48 13.98
C THR A 68 11.47 -23.18 12.56
N GLU A 69 10.84 -24.15 11.91
CA GLU A 69 10.25 -23.96 10.59
C GLU A 69 9.11 -22.94 10.64
N TYR A 70 8.19 -23.06 11.59
CA TYR A 70 7.10 -22.10 11.76
C TYR A 70 7.63 -20.67 11.99
N LEU A 71 8.64 -20.49 12.84
CA LEU A 71 9.24 -19.18 13.09
C LEU A 71 9.89 -18.59 11.83
N ARG A 72 10.58 -19.42 11.04
CA ARG A 72 11.15 -18.99 9.76
C ARG A 72 10.06 -18.54 8.79
N THR A 73 9.06 -19.38 8.57
CA THR A 73 7.95 -19.08 7.65
C THR A 73 7.19 -17.83 8.10
N ALA A 74 6.86 -17.73 9.40
CA ALA A 74 6.16 -16.56 9.95
C ALA A 74 6.98 -15.27 9.76
N TYR A 75 8.31 -15.34 9.92
CA TYR A 75 9.19 -14.19 9.66
C TYR A 75 9.21 -13.79 8.18
N GLU A 76 9.37 -14.75 7.28
CA GLU A 76 9.36 -14.52 5.83
C GLU A 76 8.02 -13.91 5.37
N THR A 77 6.90 -14.50 5.83
CA THR A 77 5.54 -13.98 5.58
C THR A 77 5.39 -12.55 6.11
N PHE A 78 5.82 -12.29 7.35
CA PHE A 78 5.73 -10.96 7.95
C PHE A 78 6.50 -9.91 7.16
N VAL A 79 7.75 -10.20 6.77
CA VAL A 79 8.58 -9.27 6.02
C VAL A 79 7.95 -8.98 4.66
N ALA A 80 7.52 -10.01 3.93
CA ALA A 80 6.92 -9.86 2.62
C ALA A 80 5.62 -9.04 2.65
N GLU A 81 4.69 -9.37 3.56
CA GLU A 81 3.42 -8.66 3.65
C GLU A 81 3.60 -7.24 4.22
N SER A 82 4.54 -7.02 5.14
CA SER A 82 4.87 -5.67 5.62
C SER A 82 5.41 -4.79 4.50
N GLN A 83 6.29 -5.31 3.65
CA GLN A 83 6.80 -4.59 2.48
C GLN A 83 5.68 -4.26 1.49
N LYS A 84 4.77 -5.22 1.24
CA LYS A 84 3.58 -5.01 0.40
C LYS A 84 2.68 -3.90 0.95
N ILE A 85 2.34 -3.93 2.23
CA ILE A 85 1.52 -2.91 2.89
C ILE A 85 2.22 -1.54 2.85
N ALA A 86 3.51 -1.47 3.16
CA ALA A 86 4.28 -0.24 3.08
C ALA A 86 4.31 0.35 1.66
N GLY A 87 4.45 -0.51 0.64
CA GLY A 87 4.34 -0.13 -0.77
C GLY A 87 2.98 0.48 -1.10
N LEU A 88 1.89 -0.16 -0.66
CA LEU A 88 0.52 0.34 -0.88
C LEU A 88 0.29 1.71 -0.23
N TYR A 89 0.81 1.95 0.98
CA TYR A 89 0.76 3.27 1.62
C TYR A 89 1.57 4.31 0.84
N SER A 90 2.76 3.95 0.37
CA SER A 90 3.59 4.83 -0.45
C SER A 90 2.87 5.23 -1.75
N ASP A 91 2.25 4.27 -2.42
CA ASP A 91 1.55 4.50 -3.69
C ASP A 91 0.26 5.31 -3.48
N CYS A 92 -0.49 5.04 -2.41
CA CYS A 92 -1.64 5.86 -2.01
C CYS A 92 -1.24 7.33 -1.77
N ALA A 93 -0.14 7.55 -1.06
CA ALA A 93 0.40 8.89 -0.83
C ALA A 93 0.81 9.56 -2.16
N LYS A 94 1.59 8.89 -3.00
CA LYS A 94 2.00 9.42 -4.31
C LYS A 94 0.80 9.81 -5.16
N GLN A 95 -0.22 8.95 -5.26
CA GLN A 95 -1.42 9.22 -6.06
C GLN A 95 -2.22 10.40 -5.52
N THR A 96 -2.28 10.55 -4.20
CA THR A 96 -2.96 11.67 -3.53
C THR A 96 -2.20 12.99 -3.73
N PHE A 97 -0.88 12.97 -3.71
CA PHE A 97 -0.04 14.17 -3.85
C PHE A 97 0.31 14.54 -5.30
N LYS A 98 0.12 13.62 -6.27
CA LYS A 98 0.40 13.84 -7.69
C LYS A 98 -0.21 15.12 -8.29
N PRO A 99 -1.46 15.51 -7.97
CA PRO A 99 -2.02 16.77 -8.48
C PRO A 99 -1.24 18.04 -8.07
N TYR A 100 -0.49 17.97 -6.97
CA TYR A 100 0.29 19.11 -6.47
C TYR A 100 1.67 19.24 -7.15
N GLU A 101 2.23 18.15 -7.71
CA GLU A 101 3.49 18.20 -8.46
C GLU A 101 3.39 19.12 -9.69
N GLY A 102 2.27 19.05 -10.43
CA GLY A 102 2.00 19.93 -11.56
C GLY A 102 1.73 21.39 -11.16
N LEU A 103 1.27 21.62 -9.93
CA LEU A 103 1.02 22.95 -9.39
C LEU A 103 2.33 23.66 -8.99
N VAL A 104 3.28 22.94 -8.39
CA VAL A 104 4.62 23.46 -8.08
C VAL A 104 5.37 23.86 -9.36
N ALA A 105 5.27 23.05 -10.42
CA ALA A 105 5.84 23.38 -11.73
C ALA A 105 5.20 24.62 -12.40
N LYS A 106 3.95 24.96 -12.06
CA LYS A 106 3.26 26.18 -12.53
C LYS A 106 3.53 27.41 -11.65
N ILE A 107 3.84 27.22 -10.35
CA ILE A 107 4.05 28.32 -9.37
C ILE A 107 5.52 28.74 -9.27
N VAL A 108 6.47 27.89 -9.67
CA VAL A 108 7.87 28.28 -9.87
C VAL A 108 8.03 28.79 -11.31
N PRO A 109 7.86 30.10 -11.60
CA PRO A 109 8.41 30.64 -12.82
C PRO A 109 9.93 30.45 -12.77
N ALA A 110 10.57 30.33 -13.92
CA ALA A 110 12.02 30.26 -14.05
C ALA A 110 12.69 31.50 -13.41
N THR A 111 12.93 31.48 -12.11
CA THR A 111 13.69 32.51 -11.40
C THR A 111 15.17 32.18 -11.51
N THR A 112 15.72 32.13 -12.72
CA THR A 112 17.19 32.26 -12.93
C THR A 112 17.55 32.62 -14.37
N SER A 113 17.58 33.91 -14.66
CA SER A 113 18.75 34.55 -15.28
C SER A 113 18.64 36.06 -15.08
N HIS A 114 19.54 36.57 -14.25
CA HIS A 114 19.89 37.98 -14.15
C HIS A 114 20.68 38.42 -15.39
#